data_AF-A0A2P8Q2C6-F1
#
_entry.id   AF-A0A2P8Q2C6-F1
#
_cell.length_a   1.000
_cell.length_b   1.000
_cell.length_c   1.000
_cell.angle_alpha   90.00
_cell.angle_beta   90.00
_cell.angle_gamma   90.00
#
_symmetry.space_group_name_H-M   'P 1'
#
loop_
_entity.id
_entity.type
_entity.pdbx_description
1 polymer ?
#
loop_
_entity_poly.entity_id
_entity_poly.type
_entity_poly.pdbx_seq_one_letter_code
_entity_poly.pdbx_strand_id
1 'polypeptide(L)' 'MVGLMGRVTGTVGPGLVGEVIVRVRGGAEHFLAYAASSKDRIESGTVVMVVEYLPPRTVYVSPAYDS' A
#
# COMPACT_ATOMS: atom_id res chain seq x y z
N MET A 1 -7.78 6.69 -6.02
CA MET A 1 -6.71 5.90 -5.37
C MET A 1 -7.31 4.83 -4.50
N VAL A 2 -8.21 5.18 -3.57
CA VAL A 2 -8.99 4.19 -2.82
C VAL A 2 -9.63 3.16 -3.75
N GLY A 3 -9.56 1.89 -3.36
CA GLY A 3 -10.04 0.73 -4.11
C GLY A 3 -9.06 0.20 -5.17
N LEU A 4 -7.99 0.93 -5.50
CA LEU A 4 -6.99 0.43 -6.44
C LEU A 4 -6.08 -0.60 -5.78
N MET A 5 -5.70 -1.61 -6.55
CA MET A 5 -4.73 -2.61 -6.15
C MET A 5 -3.31 -2.12 -6.43
N GLY A 6 -2.41 -2.45 -5.50
CA GLY A 6 -0.98 -2.20 -5.61
C GLY A 6 -0.18 -3.42 -5.22
N ARG A 7 1.14 -3.29 -5.35
CA ARG A 7 2.09 -4.29 -4.86
C ARG A 7 3.10 -3.63 -3.95
N VAL A 8 3.35 -4.23 -2.79
CA VAL A 8 4.37 -3.75 -1.85
C VAL A 8 5.74 -3.88 -2.50
N THR A 9 6.51 -2.81 -2.51
CA THR A 9 7.91 -2.77 -2.98
C THR A 9 8.87 -2.66 -1.80
N GLY A 10 8.49 -1.97 -0.73
CA GLY A 10 9.18 -1.94 0.57
C GLY A 10 8.22 -2.32 1.70
N THR A 11 8.65 -3.23 2.59
CA THR A 11 7.82 -3.78 3.67
C THR A 11 7.08 -2.68 4.43
N VAL A 12 5.77 -2.87 4.61
CA VAL A 12 4.89 -1.99 5.39
C VAL A 12 4.68 -2.63 6.75
N GLY A 13 4.77 -1.89 7.85
CA GLY A 13 4.58 -2.50 9.16
C GLY A 13 4.45 -1.50 10.31
N PRO A 14 4.29 -2.01 11.55
CA PRO A 14 4.14 -1.15 12.72
C PRO A 14 5.38 -0.27 12.91
N GLY A 15 5.20 1.04 12.93
CA GLY A 15 6.30 2.01 13.04
C GLY A 15 7.19 2.12 11.80
N LEU A 16 6.83 1.47 10.69
CA LEU A 16 7.59 1.45 9.44
C LEU A 16 6.73 2.00 8.30
N VAL A 17 7.24 3.05 7.66
CA VAL A 17 6.71 3.50 6.37
C VAL A 17 7.25 2.57 5.30
N GLY A 18 6.37 1.87 4.60
CA GLY A 18 6.73 1.06 3.45
C GLY A 18 6.45 1.79 2.15
N GLU A 19 6.44 1.03 1.08
CA GLU A 19 6.22 1.55 -0.26
C GLU A 19 5.38 0.57 -1.08
N VAL A 20 4.49 1.12 -1.90
CA VAL A 20 3.71 0.35 -2.87
C VAL A 20 3.79 0.98 -4.24
N ILE A 21 3.75 0.14 -5.27
CA ILE A 21 3.51 0.58 -6.65
C ILE A 21 2.04 0.35 -7.01
N VAL A 22 1.38 1.38 -7.54
CA VAL A 22 -0.04 1.34 -7.94
C VAL A 22 -0.20 1.76 -9.39
N ARG A 23 -1.06 1.05 -10.15
CA ARG A 23 -1.38 1.42 -11.53
C ARG A 23 -2.36 2.59 -11.55
N VAL A 24 -1.94 3.71 -12.15
CA VAL A 24 -2.74 4.94 -12.25
C VAL A 24 -2.50 5.63 -13.58
N ARG A 25 -3.54 6.23 -14.17
CA ARG A 25 -3.44 7.10 -15.37
C ARG A 25 -2.63 6.50 -16.53
N GLY A 26 -2.81 5.19 -16.78
CA GLY A 26 -2.07 4.48 -17.83
C GLY A 26 -0.62 4.13 -17.51
N GLY A 27 -0.11 4.50 -16.33
CA GLY A 27 1.22 4.16 -15.85
C GLY A 27 1.20 3.46 -14.49
N ALA A 28 2.34 3.49 -13.82
CA ALA A 28 2.50 3.04 -12.45
C ALA A 28 3.21 4.14 -11.65
N GLU A 29 2.80 4.33 -10.41
CA GLU A 29 3.39 5.33 -9.52
C GLU A 29 3.68 4.70 -8.15
N HIS A 30 4.78 5.13 -7.54
CA HIS A 30 5.18 4.75 -6.20
C HIS A 30 4.53 5.66 -5.16
N PHE A 31 4.03 5.07 -4.09
CA PHE A 31 3.41 5.74 -2.95
C PHE A 31 4.04 5.26 -1.65
N LEU A 32 4.18 6.18 -0.69
CA LEU A 32 4.45 5.85 0.71
C LEU A 32 3.24 5.12 1.27
N ALA A 33 3.48 3.99 1.94
CA ALA A 33 2.43 3.12 2.41
C ALA A 33 2.50 2.93 3.92
N TYR A 34 1.33 3.09 4.56
CA TYR A 34 1.08 2.72 5.94
C TYR A 34 0.10 1.55 5.97
N ALA A 35 0.23 0.68 6.97
CA ALA A 35 -0.77 -0.35 7.19
C ALA A 35 -2.07 0.29 7.71
N ALA A 36 -3.20 -0.15 7.20
CA ALA A 36 -4.52 0.28 7.67
C ALA A 36 -4.77 -0.15 9.14
N SER A 37 -4.23 -1.30 9.53
CA SER A 37 -4.17 -1.77 10.91
C SER A 37 -2.75 -1.62 11.44
N SER A 38 -2.61 -1.05 12.64
CA SER A 38 -1.32 -0.85 13.31
C SER A 38 -0.61 -2.14 13.72
N LYS A 39 -1.27 -3.30 13.56
CA LYS A 39 -0.72 -4.63 13.85
C LYS A 39 -0.15 -5.31 12.61
N ASP A 40 -0.53 -4.86 11.42
CA ASP A 40 -0.22 -5.60 10.20
C ASP A 40 1.21 -5.33 9.79
N ARG A 41 1.91 -6.41 9.41
CA ARG A 41 3.17 -6.37 8.68
C ARG A 41 2.95 -7.03 7.33
N ILE A 42 3.24 -6.29 6.27
CA ILE A 42 2.96 -6.65 4.88
C ILE A 42 4.29 -6.67 4.13
N GLU A 43 4.74 -7.86 3.77
CA GLU A 43 6.04 -8.05 3.16
C GLU A 43 6.08 -7.63 1.68
N SER A 44 7.28 -7.34 1.18
CA SER A 44 7.48 -7.01 -0.23
C SER A 44 6.94 -8.10 -1.16
N GLY A 45 6.34 -7.68 -2.27
CA GLY A 45 5.66 -8.57 -3.22
C GLY A 45 4.20 -8.87 -2.89
N THR A 46 3.71 -8.55 -1.69
CA THR A 46 2.31 -8.73 -1.32
C THR A 46 1.39 -7.81 -2.14
N VAL A 47 0.25 -8.34 -2.57
CA VAL A 47 -0.80 -7.55 -3.23
C VAL A 47 -1.65 -6.89 -2.16
N VAL A 48 -1.87 -5.59 -2.31
CA VAL A 48 -2.61 -4.78 -1.34
C VAL A 48 -3.68 -3.95 -2.01
N MET A 49 -4.72 -3.61 -1.27
CA MET A 49 -5.72 -2.63 -1.68
C MET A 49 -5.47 -1.30 -0.96
N VAL A 50 -5.57 -0.20 -1.69
CA VAL A 50 -5.56 1.13 -1.09
C VAL A 50 -6.92 1.40 -0.44
N VAL A 51 -6.94 1.57 0.87
CA VAL A 51 -8.17 1.85 1.64
C VAL A 51 -8.33 3.33 1.95
N GLU A 52 -7.22 4.08 2.00
CA GLU A 52 -7.23 5.52 2.18
C GLU A 52 -6.11 6.17 1.37
N TYR A 53 -6.35 7.38 0.90
CA TYR A 53 -5.37 8.16 0.15
C TYR A 53 -5.25 9.56 0.74
N LEU A 54 -4.04 9.88 1.19
CA LEU A 54 -3.66 11.21 1.65
C LEU A 54 -2.76 11.85 0.58
N PRO A 55 -3.28 12.81 -0.20
CA PRO A 55 -2.51 13.45 -1.25
C PRO A 55 -1.21 14.09 -0.72
N PRO A 56 -0.13 14.11 -1.52
CA PRO A 56 -0.05 13.64 -2.91
C PRO A 56 0.47 12.20 -3.10
N ARG A 57 1.15 11.62 -2.10
CA ARG A 57 1.91 10.35 -2.27
C ARG A 57 1.76 9.36 -1.12
N THR A 58 0.79 9.55 -0.22
CA THR A 58 0.60 8.67 0.93
C THR A 58 -0.67 7.85 0.78
N VAL A 59 -0.59 6.56 1.06
CA VAL A 59 -1.74 5.65 1.08
C VAL A 59 -1.73 4.82 2.35
N TYR A 60 -2.92 4.47 2.82
CA TYR A 60 -3.09 3.37 3.75
C TYR A 60 -3.57 2.15 2.97
N VAL A 61 -3.02 0.99 3.32
CA VAL A 61 -3.23 -0.25 2.58
C VAL A 61 -3.55 -1.41 3.52
N SER A 62 -4.32 -2.36 3.01
CA SER A 62 -4.54 -3.67 3.62
C SER A 62 -4.11 -4.78 2.66
N PRO A 63 -3.71 -5.97 3.13
CA PRO A 63 -3.59 -7.14 2.27
C PRO A 63 -4.87 -7.32 1.44
N ALA A 64 -4.72 -7.61 0.15
CA ALA A 64 -5.87 -7.80 -0.73
C ALA A 64 -6.55 -9.16 -0.54
N TYR A 65 -5.83 -10.10 0.07
CA TYR A 65 -6.28 -11.46 0.33
C TYR A 65 -5.94 -11.81 1.79
N ASP A 66 -6.82 -12.57 2.44
CA ASP A 66 -6.48 -13.18 3.72
C ASP A 66 -5.29 -14.14 3.52
N SER A 67 -4.32 -14.07 4.45
CA SER A 67 -3.19 -15.02 4.50
C SER A 67 -3.57 -16.27 5.29
#